data_AF-A0A1Q9LHD3-F1
#
_entry.id   AF-A0A1Q9LHD3-F1
#
_cell.length_a   1.000
_cell.length_b   1.000
_cell.length_c   1.000
_cell.angle_alpha   90.00
_cell.angle_beta   90.00
_cell.angle_gamma   90.00
#
_symmetry.space_group_name_H-M   'P 1'
#
loop_
_entity.id
_entity.type
_entity.pdbx_description
1 polymer ?
#
loop_
_entity_poly.entity_id
_entity_poly.type
_entity_poly.pdbx_seq_one_letter_code
_entity_poly.pdbx_strand_id
1 'polypeptide(L)'
;MRADMAALGITLTRRVRVTLVDTIEHGAGSATLGLTHHIENTTDVLGIDVLGGLTGTHFGRVLAHEIGHAWLVQQGAPVRDLVLVEGTCELFAAAWLKKQRTPLATALRTAMATNQHPTYGTGYRLVRGAVAQHGIRAVLAELCATGVLP
;
A
#
# COMPACT_ATOMS: atom_id res chain seq x y z
N MET A 1 -8.72 -10.48 3.45
CA MET A 1 -8.41 -9.06 3.12
C MET A 1 -8.91 -8.08 4.19
N ARG A 2 -10.18 -7.65 4.22
CA ARG A 2 -10.65 -6.62 5.19
C ARG A 2 -10.29 -6.92 6.65
N ALA A 3 -10.61 -8.13 7.12
CA ALA A 3 -10.27 -8.55 8.47
C ALA A 3 -8.74 -8.63 8.70
N ASP A 4 -7.98 -8.93 7.66
CA ASP A 4 -6.52 -9.01 7.76
C ASP A 4 -5.87 -7.66 7.93
N MET A 5 -6.30 -6.67 7.15
CA MET A 5 -5.84 -5.29 7.24
C MET A 5 -6.28 -4.68 8.58
N ALA A 6 -7.53 -4.91 9.00
CA ALA A 6 -8.02 -4.43 10.29
C ALA A 6 -7.23 -4.99 11.47
N ALA A 7 -6.84 -6.27 11.42
CA ALA A 7 -5.97 -6.88 12.43
C ALA A 7 -4.55 -6.28 12.49
N LEU A 8 -4.14 -5.54 11.46
CA LEU A 8 -2.89 -4.77 11.41
C LEU A 8 -3.10 -3.30 11.84
N GLY A 9 -4.29 -2.93 12.30
CA GLY A 9 -4.66 -1.54 12.62
C GLY A 9 -4.97 -0.68 11.39
N ILE A 10 -5.01 -1.29 10.20
CA ILE A 10 -5.26 -0.59 8.93
C ILE A 10 -6.75 -0.70 8.62
N THR A 11 -7.48 0.39 8.86
CA THR A 11 -8.92 0.46 8.62
C THR A 11 -9.26 1.68 7.78
N LEU A 12 -10.04 1.47 6.73
CA LEU A 12 -10.62 2.57 5.95
C LEU A 12 -11.84 3.08 6.71
N THR A 13 -11.91 4.40 6.92
CA THR A 13 -13.03 5.08 7.60
C THR A 13 -14.29 5.06 6.75
N ARG A 14 -14.14 5.01 5.42
CA ARG A 14 -15.24 4.91 4.45
C ARG A 14 -15.04 3.68 3.56
N ARG A 15 -16.15 3.03 3.19
CA ARG A 15 -16.11 1.88 2.28
C ARG A 15 -15.64 2.34 0.91
N VAL A 16 -14.66 1.63 0.35
CA VAL A 16 -14.13 1.85 -0.99
C VAL A 16 -14.51 0.65 -1.85
N ARG A 17 -15.05 0.90 -3.05
CA ARG A 17 -15.37 -0.16 -4.02
C ARG A 17 -14.07 -0.67 -4.64
N VAL A 18 -13.97 -1.99 -4.77
CA VAL A 18 -12.89 -2.64 -5.52
C VAL A 18 -13.49 -3.23 -6.80
N THR A 19 -12.89 -2.90 -7.95
CA THR A 19 -13.31 -3.40 -9.27
C THR A 19 -12.19 -4.23 -9.88
N LEU A 20 -12.52 -5.37 -10.47
CA LEU A 20 -11.59 -6.08 -11.35
C LEU A 20 -11.71 -5.48 -12.75
N VAL A 21 -10.58 -5.15 -13.36
CA VAL A 21 -10.52 -4.57 -14.71
C VAL A 21 -9.60 -5.38 -15.61
N ASP A 22 -9.84 -5.34 -16.91
CA ASP A 22 -9.03 -6.06 -17.90
C ASP A 22 -7.73 -5.32 -18.24
N THR A 23 -7.72 -3.99 -18.06
CA THR A 23 -6.58 -3.11 -18.28
C THR A 23 -6.56 -2.00 -17.23
N ILE A 24 -5.38 -1.63 -16.76
CA ILE A 24 -5.18 -0.43 -15.96
C ILE A 24 -4.59 0.63 -16.88
N GLU A 25 -5.37 1.65 -17.21
CA GLU A 25 -4.88 2.78 -18.01
C GLU A 25 -4.16 3.76 -17.09
N HIS A 26 -2.83 3.85 -17.23
CA HIS A 26 -2.02 4.86 -16.58
C HIS A 26 -1.10 5.49 -17.62
N GLY A 27 -1.05 6.83 -17.69
CA GLY A 27 -0.51 7.61 -18.81
C GLY A 27 0.97 7.46 -19.16
N ALA A 28 1.70 6.47 -18.63
CA ALA A 28 3.09 6.20 -19.00
C ALA A 28 3.51 4.76 -18.64
N GLY A 29 3.44 3.83 -19.61
CA GLY A 29 4.38 2.71 -19.85
C GLY A 29 4.74 1.69 -18.77
N SER A 30 4.33 1.85 -17.51
CA SER A 30 4.56 0.89 -16.43
C SER A 30 3.35 -0.05 -16.32
N ALA A 31 3.59 -1.36 -16.24
CA ALA A 31 2.54 -2.35 -16.04
C ALA A 31 1.97 -2.21 -14.61
N THR A 32 1.05 -1.27 -14.43
CA THR A 32 0.34 -1.04 -13.19
C THR A 32 -0.68 -2.15 -12.97
N LEU A 33 -0.63 -2.82 -11.82
CA LEU A 33 -1.54 -3.93 -11.48
C LEU A 33 -2.75 -3.49 -10.66
N GLY A 34 -2.73 -2.28 -10.10
CA GLY A 34 -3.82 -1.69 -9.34
C GLY A 34 -3.75 -0.17 -9.35
N LEU A 35 -4.89 0.49 -9.17
CA LEU A 35 -4.99 1.94 -9.18
C LEU A 35 -6.04 2.40 -8.17
N THR A 36 -5.65 3.34 -7.32
CA THR A 36 -6.56 4.03 -6.41
C THR A 36 -7.04 5.35 -7.00
N HIS A 37 -8.35 5.47 -7.19
CA HIS A 37 -9.00 6.70 -7.66
C HIS A 37 -9.40 7.57 -6.47
N HIS A 38 -8.97 8.82 -6.44
CA HIS A 38 -9.31 9.78 -5.40
C HIS A 38 -9.45 11.19 -5.96
N ILE A 39 -10.09 12.09 -5.21
CA ILE A 39 -10.17 13.51 -5.56
C ILE A 39 -8.99 14.23 -4.90
N GLU A 40 -8.14 14.86 -5.70
CA GLU A 40 -6.98 15.61 -5.21
C GLU A 40 -7.38 16.66 -4.16
N ASN A 41 -6.54 16.84 -3.15
CA ASN A 41 -6.76 17.78 -2.04
C ASN A 41 -8.04 17.52 -1.21
N THR A 42 -8.57 16.31 -1.26
CA THR A 42 -9.68 15.86 -0.40
C THR A 42 -9.31 14.56 0.30
N THR A 43 -10.20 14.07 1.17
CA THR A 43 -10.12 12.73 1.77
C THR A 43 -11.03 11.71 1.09
N ASP A 44 -11.55 12.04 -0.10
CA ASP A 44 -12.50 11.20 -0.84
C ASP A 44 -11.78 10.23 -1.77
N VAL A 45 -11.94 8.93 -1.47
CA VAL A 45 -11.51 7.82 -2.32
C VAL A 45 -12.72 7.29 -3.09
N LEU A 46 -12.63 7.30 -4.41
CA LEU A 46 -13.72 6.94 -5.32
C LEU A 46 -13.78 5.42 -5.57
N GLY A 47 -12.62 4.76 -5.60
CA GLY A 47 -12.53 3.34 -5.89
C GLY A 47 -11.11 2.84 -6.00
N ILE A 48 -10.97 1.52 -6.05
CA ILE A 48 -9.72 0.82 -6.34
C ILE A 48 -9.98 -0.13 -7.50
N ASP A 49 -9.19 0.00 -8.57
CA ASP A 49 -9.17 -0.98 -9.65
C ASP A 49 -7.98 -1.93 -9.45
N VAL A 50 -8.19 -3.21 -9.74
CA VAL A 50 -7.14 -4.23 -9.72
C VAL A 50 -7.24 -5.05 -10.99
N LEU A 51 -6.11 -5.33 -11.62
CA LEU A 51 -6.05 -6.15 -12.83
C LEU A 51 -6.64 -7.55 -12.59
N GLY A 52 -7.50 -7.99 -13.51
CA GLY A 52 -8.06 -9.34 -13.55
C GLY A 52 -7.03 -10.43 -13.85
N GLY A 53 -7.37 -11.68 -13.57
CA GLY A 53 -6.52 -12.84 -13.89
C GLY A 53 -5.34 -13.10 -12.95
N LEU A 54 -5.13 -12.26 -11.92
CA LEU A 54 -4.11 -12.48 -10.90
C LEU A 54 -4.43 -13.68 -10.02
N THR A 55 -3.39 -14.39 -9.56
CA THR A 55 -3.57 -15.39 -8.49
C THR A 55 -4.05 -14.70 -7.21
N GLY A 56 -4.75 -15.41 -6.33
CA GLY A 56 -5.28 -14.82 -5.08
C GLY A 56 -4.22 -14.11 -4.23
N THR A 57 -2.99 -14.61 -4.21
CA THR A 57 -1.86 -13.97 -3.51
C THR A 57 -1.40 -12.68 -4.19
N HIS A 58 -1.32 -12.65 -5.52
CA HIS A 58 -0.96 -11.43 -6.26
C HIS A 58 -2.07 -10.38 -6.13
N PHE A 59 -3.32 -10.78 -6.34
CA PHE A 59 -4.48 -9.91 -6.14
C PHE A 59 -4.47 -9.32 -4.72
N GLY A 60 -4.28 -10.15 -3.69
CA GLY A 60 -4.26 -9.67 -2.32
C GLY A 60 -3.08 -8.74 -2.01
N ARG A 61 -1.89 -9.01 -2.55
CA ARG A 61 -0.73 -8.10 -2.43
C ARG A 61 -1.05 -6.73 -3.03
N VAL A 62 -1.52 -6.71 -4.28
CA VAL A 62 -1.84 -5.47 -5.01
C VAL A 62 -2.94 -4.71 -4.28
N LEU A 63 -4.03 -5.39 -3.91
CA LEU A 63 -5.11 -4.74 -3.18
C LEU A 63 -4.67 -4.20 -1.81
N ALA A 64 -3.80 -4.90 -1.08
CA ALA A 64 -3.26 -4.39 0.19
C ALA A 64 -2.37 -3.14 -0.01
N HIS A 65 -1.67 -3.05 -1.14
CA HIS A 65 -0.92 -1.86 -1.55
C HIS A 65 -1.89 -0.69 -1.84
N GLU A 66 -2.91 -0.90 -2.67
CA GLU A 66 -3.91 0.13 -3.00
C GLU A 66 -4.73 0.59 -1.77
N ILE A 67 -5.01 -0.32 -0.84
CA ILE A 67 -5.60 0.05 0.46
C ILE A 67 -4.68 1.03 1.22
N GLY A 68 -3.36 0.96 1.04
CA GLY A 68 -2.41 1.93 1.58
C GLY A 68 -2.65 3.35 1.04
N HIS A 69 -2.78 3.51 -0.27
CA HIS A 69 -3.13 4.79 -0.87
C HIS A 69 -4.48 5.31 -0.36
N ALA A 70 -5.51 4.46 -0.40
CA ALA A 70 -6.83 4.81 0.09
C ALA A 70 -6.81 5.21 1.57
N TRP A 71 -6.01 4.53 2.38
CA TRP A 71 -5.85 4.82 3.80
C TRP A 71 -5.19 6.18 4.01
N LEU A 72 -4.08 6.47 3.35
CA LEU A 72 -3.38 7.77 3.44
C LEU A 72 -4.31 8.94 3.08
N VAL A 73 -5.07 8.80 1.99
CA VAL A 73 -6.06 9.79 1.56
C VAL A 73 -7.16 9.97 2.61
N GLN A 74 -7.74 8.88 3.11
CA GLN A 74 -8.82 8.97 4.11
C GLN A 74 -8.35 9.50 5.47
N GLN A 75 -7.08 9.35 5.82
CA GLN A 75 -6.50 10.00 7.00
C GLN A 75 -6.20 11.49 6.79
N GLY A 76 -6.25 12.00 5.55
CA GLY A 76 -5.79 13.35 5.23
C GLY A 76 -4.29 13.53 5.47
N ALA A 77 -3.50 12.46 5.31
CA ALA A 77 -2.08 12.49 5.61
C ALA A 77 -1.34 13.46 4.65
N PRO A 78 -0.52 14.40 5.16
CA PRO A 78 0.14 15.42 4.33
C PRO A 78 1.42 14.91 3.65
N VAL A 79 1.56 13.60 3.44
CA VAL A 79 2.76 12.98 2.85
C VAL A 79 2.85 13.36 1.36
N ARG A 80 3.84 14.18 1.00
CA ARG A 80 4.07 14.63 -0.39
C ARG A 80 5.20 13.88 -1.09
N ASP A 81 6.07 13.24 -0.33
CA ASP A 81 7.18 12.46 -0.89
C ASP A 81 6.64 11.12 -1.42
N LEU A 82 6.70 10.95 -2.74
CA LEU A 82 6.27 9.72 -3.41
C LEU A 82 7.01 8.48 -2.87
N VAL A 83 8.27 8.60 -2.46
CA VAL A 83 9.03 7.49 -1.87
C VAL A 83 8.40 7.04 -0.55
N LEU A 84 7.89 7.97 0.27
CA LEU A 84 7.20 7.65 1.52
C LEU A 84 5.79 7.11 1.30
N VAL A 85 5.05 7.67 0.32
CA VAL A 85 3.73 7.18 -0.08
C VAL A 85 3.84 5.72 -0.53
N GLU A 86 4.69 5.43 -1.51
CA GLU A 86 4.88 4.07 -2.04
C GLU A 86 5.47 3.14 -0.98
N GLY A 87 6.40 3.63 -0.16
CA GLY A 87 6.98 2.87 0.94
C GLY A 87 5.97 2.40 1.96
N THR A 88 4.99 3.25 2.27
CA THR A 88 3.89 2.93 3.20
C THR A 88 2.95 1.89 2.59
N CYS A 89 2.62 2.03 1.30
CA CYS A 89 1.77 1.08 0.58
C CYS A 89 2.44 -0.30 0.44
N GLU A 90 3.75 -0.34 0.15
CA GLU A 90 4.53 -1.59 0.14
C GLU A 90 4.67 -2.21 1.55
N LEU A 91 4.76 -1.40 2.62
CA LEU A 91 4.73 -1.93 3.98
C LEU A 91 3.41 -2.66 4.25
N PHE A 92 2.28 -2.10 3.84
CA PHE A 92 0.95 -2.70 4.02
C PHE A 92 0.83 -4.01 3.24
N ALA A 93 1.28 -4.03 1.99
CA ALA A 93 1.32 -5.24 1.18
C ALA A 93 2.21 -6.33 1.80
N ALA A 94 3.41 -5.97 2.29
CA ALA A 94 4.31 -6.90 2.97
C ALA A 94 3.70 -7.47 4.26
N ALA A 95 2.99 -6.65 5.03
CA ALA A 95 2.31 -7.06 6.26
C ALA A 95 1.17 -8.04 5.97
N TRP A 96 0.38 -7.79 4.92
CA TRP A 96 -0.65 -8.72 4.47
C TRP A 96 -0.06 -10.05 3.99
N LEU A 97 1.00 -10.01 3.18
CA LEU A 97 1.71 -11.20 2.68
C LEU A 97 2.27 -12.05 3.82
N LYS A 98 2.83 -11.42 4.87
CA LYS A 98 3.36 -12.12 6.06
C LYS A 98 2.30 -13.01 6.73
N LYS A 99 1.02 -12.61 6.70
CA LYS A 99 -0.08 -13.40 7.29
C LYS A 99 -0.50 -14.62 6.46
N GLN A 100 -0.21 -14.65 5.16
CA GLN A 100 -0.69 -15.72 4.28
C GLN A 100 0.05 -17.05 4.48
N ARG A 101 1.31 -17.00 4.98
CA ARG A 101 2.12 -18.19 5.31
C ARG A 101 2.26 -19.22 4.17
N THR A 102 2.21 -18.77 2.91
CA THR A 102 2.44 -19.62 1.73
C THR A 102 3.84 -19.41 1.15
N PRO A 103 4.38 -20.38 0.37
CA PRO A 103 5.65 -20.21 -0.33
C PRO A 103 5.65 -19.01 -1.27
N LEU A 104 4.58 -18.83 -2.06
CA LEU A 104 4.43 -17.67 -2.96
C LEU A 104 4.44 -16.35 -2.19
N ALA A 105 3.71 -16.26 -1.06
CA ALA A 105 3.70 -15.02 -0.26
C ALA A 105 5.08 -14.72 0.35
N THR A 106 5.82 -15.76 0.73
CA THR A 106 7.19 -15.63 1.24
C THR A 106 8.13 -15.13 0.14
N ALA A 107 8.06 -15.73 -1.06
CA ALA A 107 8.86 -15.33 -2.21
C ALA A 107 8.59 -13.86 -2.60
N LEU A 108 7.33 -13.45 -2.69
CA LEU A 108 6.94 -12.07 -3.01
C LEU A 108 7.47 -11.09 -1.97
N ARG A 109 7.33 -11.41 -0.67
CA ARG A 109 7.83 -10.54 0.41
C ARG A 109 9.35 -10.42 0.40
N THR A 110 10.07 -11.48 0.03
CA THR A 110 11.53 -11.44 -0.17
C THR A 110 11.89 -10.54 -1.36
N ALA A 111 11.20 -10.71 -2.50
CA ALA A 111 11.42 -9.87 -3.68
C ALA A 111 11.19 -8.37 -3.39
N MET A 112 10.17 -8.03 -2.59
CA MET A 112 9.94 -6.66 -2.14
C MET A 112 11.10 -6.12 -1.29
N ALA A 113 11.66 -6.93 -0.38
CA ALA A 113 12.78 -6.52 0.47
C ALA A 113 14.06 -6.22 -0.31
N THR A 114 14.26 -6.90 -1.43
CA THR A 114 15.43 -6.73 -2.30
C THR A 114 15.15 -5.88 -3.54
N ASN A 115 13.95 -5.31 -3.68
CA ASN A 115 13.58 -4.49 -4.83
C ASN A 115 14.51 -3.26 -4.92
N GLN A 116 15.20 -3.09 -6.04
CA GLN A 116 16.14 -1.98 -6.24
C GLN A 116 15.49 -0.73 -6.85
N HIS A 117 14.19 -0.76 -7.12
CA HIS A 117 13.49 0.40 -7.67
C HIS A 117 13.63 1.62 -6.74
N PRO A 118 14.00 2.80 -7.26
CA PRO A 118 14.33 3.98 -6.45
C PRO A 118 13.16 4.49 -5.60
N THR A 119 11.92 4.32 -6.08
CA THR A 119 10.70 4.68 -5.34
C THR A 119 10.21 3.54 -4.44
N TYR A 120 9.61 2.49 -5.03
CA TYR A 120 9.00 1.37 -4.28
C TYR A 120 9.98 0.64 -3.34
N GLY A 121 11.15 0.25 -3.85
CA GLY A 121 12.13 -0.52 -3.09
C GLY A 121 12.78 0.28 -1.97
N THR A 122 13.23 1.50 -2.28
CA THR A 122 13.81 2.43 -1.30
C THR A 122 12.78 2.82 -0.24
N GLY A 123 11.58 3.23 -0.68
CA GLY A 123 10.47 3.60 0.20
C GLY A 123 10.14 2.49 1.18
N TYR A 124 9.97 1.25 0.69
CA TYR A 124 9.69 0.11 1.56
C TYR A 124 10.77 -0.08 2.63
N ARG A 125 12.06 0.02 2.26
CA ARG A 125 13.16 -0.13 3.22
C ARG A 125 13.21 1.01 4.25
N LEU A 126 12.98 2.26 3.83
CA LEU A 126 12.96 3.42 4.72
C LEU A 126 11.84 3.29 5.75
N VAL A 127 10.60 3.10 5.29
CA VAL A 127 9.43 3.00 6.18
C VAL A 127 9.56 1.76 7.08
N ARG A 128 9.98 0.61 6.53
CA ARG A 128 10.21 -0.61 7.35
C ARG A 128 11.32 -0.40 8.40
N GLY A 129 12.37 0.35 8.07
CA GLY A 129 13.45 0.71 8.99
C GLY A 129 12.93 1.56 10.15
N ALA A 130 12.17 2.62 9.85
CA ALA A 130 11.51 3.44 10.86
C ALA A 130 10.56 2.61 11.74
N VAL A 131 9.79 1.70 11.15
CA VAL A 131 8.89 0.81 11.91
C VAL A 131 9.67 -0.14 12.83
N ALA A 132 10.83 -0.63 12.39
CA ALA A 132 11.69 -1.47 13.23
C ALA A 132 12.27 -0.71 14.43
N GLN A 133 12.52 0.60 14.28
CA GLN A 133 13.12 1.44 15.31
C GLN A 133 12.08 2.05 16.27
N HIS A 134 10.94 2.52 15.75
CA HIS A 134 9.95 3.31 16.50
C HIS A 134 8.62 2.59 16.71
N GLY A 135 8.40 1.47 16.02
CA GLY A 135 7.13 0.75 16.01
C GLY A 135 6.09 1.35 15.06
N ILE A 136 5.22 0.49 14.53
CA ILE A 136 4.29 0.87 13.44
C ILE A 136 3.33 1.99 13.83
N ARG A 137 2.84 2.00 15.08
CA ARG A 137 1.87 3.01 15.53
C ARG A 137 2.48 4.41 15.55
N ALA A 138 3.73 4.54 15.98
CA ALA A 138 4.42 5.83 16.02
C ALA A 138 4.71 6.35 14.61
N VAL A 139 5.22 5.47 13.74
CA VAL A 139 5.52 5.83 12.34
C VAL A 139 4.26 6.28 11.59
N LEU A 140 3.16 5.53 11.69
CA LEU A 140 1.92 5.91 11.01
C LEU A 140 1.31 7.19 11.58
N ALA A 141 1.40 7.40 12.90
CA ALA A 141 0.94 8.64 13.53
C ALA A 141 1.76 9.85 13.04
N GLU A 142 3.09 9.72 12.96
CA GLU A 142 3.97 10.78 12.48
C GLU A 142 3.72 11.09 11.00
N LEU A 143 3.63 10.08 10.14
CA LEU A 143 3.28 10.26 8.72
C LEU A 143 1.94 11.01 8.55
N CYS A 144 0.94 10.68 9.35
CA CYS A 144 -0.36 11.38 9.32
C CYS A 144 -0.30 12.80 9.90
N ALA A 145 0.58 13.07 10.87
CA ALA A 145 0.68 14.37 11.52
C ALA A 145 1.55 15.36 10.72
N THR A 146 2.68 14.90 10.18
CA THR A 146 3.73 15.77 9.63
C THR A 146 4.12 15.42 8.21
N GLY A 147 3.76 14.24 7.71
CA GLY A 147 4.10 13.80 6.35
C GLY A 147 5.51 13.23 6.21
N VAL A 148 6.25 13.07 7.31
CA VAL A 148 7.62 12.54 7.35
C VAL A 148 7.74 11.35 8.30
N LEU A 149 8.88 10.67 8.28
CA LEU A 149 9.20 9.61 9.24
C LEU A 149 9.79 10.21 10.53
N PRO A 150 9.57 9.56 11.70
CA PRO A 150 10.15 9.98 12.97
C PRO A 150 11.66 9.70 13.08
#